data_AF-A0A3D5GQ52-F1
#
_entry.id   AF-A0A3D5GQ52-F1
#
_cell.length_a   1.000
_cell.length_b   1.000
_cell.length_c   1.000
_cell.angle_alpha   90.00
_cell.angle_beta   90.00
_cell.angle_gamma   90.00
#
_symmetry.space_group_name_H-M   'P 1'
#
loop_
_entity.id
_entity.type
_entity.pdbx_description
1 polymer ?
#
loop_
_entity_poly.entity_id
_entity_poly.type
_entity_poly.pdbx_seq_one_letter_code
_entity_poly.pdbx_strand_id
1 'polypeptide(L)'
;ITVLYFIDEITKENGPLEVVPGSHRGPLYDHWHDGVFTGTVSNSVLEKASALRVPILGSSGSAALMHGRTLHGSMPNLSDQPRTVFICGYKAEDCKPLQVCHVPSIYEGEVLRGEATNRLRCTDVEMEYPEVPTGASFFNQQELYTVDM
;
A
#
# COMPACT_ATOMS: atom_id res chain seq x y z
N ILE A 1 9.45 4.47 -1.08
CA ILE A 1 8.44 5.53 -1.32
C ILE A 1 7.52 5.05 -2.42
N THR A 2 6.22 5.15 -2.21
CA THR A 2 5.21 4.88 -3.23
C THR A 2 4.67 6.22 -3.69
N VAL A 3 4.61 6.43 -5.00
CA VAL A 3 4.03 7.62 -5.62
C VAL A 3 2.74 7.22 -6.31
N LEU A 4 1.67 7.95 -6.01
CA LEU A 4 0.36 7.78 -6.60
C LEU A 4 0.11 8.98 -7.49
N TYR A 5 0.18 8.80 -8.80
CA TYR A 5 -0.17 9.82 -9.78
C TYR A 5 -1.67 9.77 -10.04
N PHE A 6 -2.33 10.91 -9.87
CA PHE A 6 -3.77 11.05 -10.03
C PHE A 6 -4.06 11.27 -11.52
N ILE A 7 -4.57 10.24 -12.18
CA ILE A 7 -4.99 10.35 -13.58
C ILE A 7 -6.31 11.12 -13.64
N ASP A 8 -7.21 10.79 -12.71
CA ASP A 8 -8.48 11.49 -12.49
C ASP A 8 -8.40 12.38 -11.24
N GLU A 9 -9.35 13.30 -11.08
CA GLU A 9 -9.53 14.00 -9.80
C GLU A 9 -9.91 13.01 -8.68
N ILE A 10 -9.30 13.17 -7.51
CA ILE A 10 -9.57 12.36 -6.33
C ILE A 10 -10.43 13.18 -5.36
N THR A 11 -11.68 12.77 -5.22
CA THR A 11 -12.68 13.41 -4.36
C THR A 11 -12.98 12.54 -3.14
N LYS A 12 -13.81 13.03 -2.21
CA LYS A 12 -14.26 12.21 -1.08
C LYS A 12 -15.22 11.09 -1.51
N GLU A 13 -15.94 11.30 -2.61
CA GLU A 13 -17.01 10.42 -3.08
C GLU A 13 -16.47 9.24 -3.90
N ASN A 14 -15.41 9.48 -4.69
CA ASN A 14 -14.88 8.45 -5.58
C ASN A 14 -13.93 7.44 -4.91
N GLY A 15 -14.00 7.32 -3.58
CA GLY A 15 -13.24 6.37 -2.78
C GLY A 15 -11.76 6.74 -2.69
N PRO A 16 -11.39 7.86 -2.03
CA PRO A 16 -10.00 8.29 -1.94
C PRO A 16 -9.16 7.29 -1.14
N LEU A 17 -7.85 7.30 -1.37
CA LEU A 17 -6.91 6.69 -0.42
C LEU A 17 -7.01 7.46 0.90
N GLU A 18 -7.12 6.75 2.01
CA GLU A 18 -7.00 7.29 3.35
C GLU A 18 -5.70 6.79 3.98
N VAL A 19 -5.06 7.66 4.76
CA VAL A 19 -3.80 7.35 5.44
C VAL A 19 -3.88 7.79 6.89
N VAL A 20 -3.14 7.11 7.78
CA VAL A 20 -2.88 7.61 9.13
C VAL A 20 -1.53 8.34 9.14
N PRO A 21 -1.49 9.68 9.25
CA PRO A 21 -0.22 10.42 9.22
C PRO A 21 0.74 9.96 10.32
N GLY A 22 2.04 9.86 10.00
CA GLY A 22 3.08 9.45 10.96
C GLY A 22 3.17 7.95 11.27
N SER A 23 2.15 7.15 10.91
CA SER A 23 2.09 5.70 11.19
C SER A 23 3.29 4.90 10.69
N HIS A 24 3.95 5.33 9.61
CA HIS A 24 5.16 4.69 9.06
C HIS A 24 6.36 4.64 10.04
N ARG A 25 6.33 5.43 11.12
CA ARG A 25 7.35 5.43 12.18
C ARG A 25 7.01 4.50 13.34
N GLY A 26 5.79 3.97 13.37
CA GLY A 26 5.30 3.04 14.38
C GLY A 26 5.72 1.59 14.11
N PRO A 27 5.04 0.60 14.71
CA PRO A 27 5.29 -0.81 14.45
C PRO A 27 4.98 -1.17 12.99
N LEU A 28 5.45 -2.33 12.55
CA LEU A 28 4.89 -2.99 11.39
C LEU A 28 3.63 -3.74 11.82
N TYR A 29 2.56 -3.58 11.05
CA TYR A 29 1.33 -4.35 11.23
C TYR A 29 1.33 -5.52 10.25
N ASP A 30 1.05 -6.72 10.76
CA ASP A 30 0.81 -7.90 9.93
C ASP A 30 -0.58 -7.81 9.27
N HIS A 31 -0.83 -8.76 8.35
CA HIS A 31 -2.07 -8.84 7.57
C HIS A 31 -2.70 -10.24 7.64
N TRP A 32 -2.41 -10.95 8.74
CA TRP A 32 -2.79 -12.34 8.96
C TRP A 32 -3.91 -12.42 9.99
N HIS A 33 -4.94 -13.21 9.71
CA HIS A 33 -6.01 -13.50 10.67
C HIS A 33 -6.25 -15.00 10.68
N ASP A 34 -6.14 -15.61 11.85
CA ASP A 34 -6.31 -17.07 12.05
C ASP A 34 -5.51 -17.94 11.05
N GLY A 35 -4.30 -17.52 10.70
CA GLY A 35 -3.43 -18.23 9.76
C GLY A 35 -3.75 -18.00 8.27
N VAL A 36 -4.63 -17.05 7.95
CA VAL A 36 -4.98 -16.67 6.57
C VAL A 36 -4.41 -15.29 6.25
N PHE A 37 -3.69 -15.16 5.13
CA PHE A 37 -3.22 -13.87 4.63
C PHE A 37 -4.39 -13.11 3.99
N THR A 38 -5.01 -12.22 4.75
CA THR A 38 -6.20 -11.46 4.32
C THR A 38 -5.86 -10.18 3.57
N GLY A 39 -4.67 -9.63 3.82
CA GLY A 39 -4.34 -8.30 3.33
C GLY A 39 -5.00 -7.15 4.12
N THR A 40 -5.53 -7.39 5.32
CA THR A 40 -6.02 -6.35 6.23
C THR A 40 -5.30 -6.43 7.57
N VAL A 41 -5.08 -5.28 8.22
CA VAL A 41 -4.59 -5.25 9.60
C VAL A 41 -5.68 -5.71 10.57
N SER A 42 -5.30 -6.10 11.79
CA SER A 42 -6.28 -6.50 12.83
C SER A 42 -7.34 -5.42 13.10
N ASN A 43 -8.55 -5.85 13.52
CA ASN A 43 -9.65 -4.94 13.87
C ASN A 43 -9.24 -3.90 14.93
N SER A 44 -8.41 -4.30 15.91
CA SER A 44 -7.90 -3.39 16.94
C SER A 44 -7.03 -2.26 16.36
N VAL A 45 -6.34 -2.50 15.24
CA VAL A 45 -5.56 -1.49 14.52
C VAL A 45 -6.48 -0.62 13.68
N LEU A 46 -7.49 -1.19 13.02
CA LEU A 46 -8.51 -0.46 12.26
C LEU A 46 -9.29 0.51 13.14
N GLU A 47 -9.75 0.07 14.32
CA GLU A 47 -10.48 0.92 15.27
C GLU A 47 -9.65 2.13 15.69
N LYS A 48 -8.37 1.93 16.02
CA LYS A 48 -7.44 3.03 16.36
C LYS A 48 -7.20 3.95 15.18
N ALA A 49 -7.11 3.40 13.96
CA ALA A 49 -6.87 4.15 12.74
C ALA A 49 -8.08 5.01 12.33
N SER A 50 -9.31 4.55 12.60
CA SER A 50 -10.56 5.18 12.15
C SER A 50 -10.67 6.65 12.57
N ALA A 51 -10.23 6.99 13.78
CA ALA A 51 -10.26 8.37 14.29
C ALA A 51 -9.11 9.26 13.77
N LEU A 52 -8.06 8.67 13.18
CA LEU A 52 -6.81 9.35 12.81
C LEU A 52 -6.58 9.41 11.30
N ARG A 53 -7.35 8.64 10.53
CA ARG A 53 -7.20 8.56 9.08
C ARG A 53 -7.65 9.87 8.42
N VAL A 54 -6.91 10.28 7.40
CA VAL A 54 -7.22 11.44 6.58
C VAL A 54 -7.26 11.04 5.10
N PRO A 55 -8.24 11.54 4.34
CA PRO A 55 -8.29 11.27 2.91
C PRO A 55 -7.22 12.07 2.18
N ILE A 56 -6.64 11.44 1.15
CA ILE A 56 -5.77 12.10 0.19
C ILE A 56 -6.62 12.52 -1.00
N LEU A 57 -6.79 13.83 -1.15
CA LEU A 57 -7.57 14.47 -2.21
C LEU A 57 -6.63 15.25 -3.13
N GLY A 58 -7.04 15.44 -4.38
CA GLY A 58 -6.27 16.27 -5.30
C GLY A 58 -6.82 16.24 -6.72
N SER A 59 -6.48 17.27 -7.50
CA SER A 59 -6.86 17.37 -8.90
C SER A 59 -6.10 16.36 -9.78
N SER A 60 -6.66 16.04 -10.95
CA SER A 60 -5.95 15.31 -12.01
C SER A 60 -4.57 15.95 -12.28
N GLY A 61 -3.56 15.10 -12.51
CA GLY A 61 -2.17 15.48 -12.67
C GLY A 61 -1.38 15.67 -11.37
N SER A 62 -2.05 15.64 -10.20
CA SER A 62 -1.36 15.69 -8.90
C SER A 62 -0.66 14.37 -8.58
N ALA A 63 0.26 14.40 -7.61
CA ALA A 63 0.89 13.20 -7.09
C ALA A 63 0.92 13.21 -5.56
N ALA A 64 0.60 12.06 -4.95
CA ALA A 64 0.78 11.82 -3.53
C ALA A 64 1.96 10.87 -3.29
N LEU A 65 2.86 11.27 -2.40
CA LEU A 65 4.05 10.51 -2.05
C LEU A 65 3.90 9.96 -0.63
N MET A 66 4.01 8.65 -0.47
CA MET A 66 3.90 8.00 0.84
C MET A 66 5.02 6.99 1.10
N HIS A 67 5.34 6.76 2.37
CA HIS A 67 6.17 5.63 2.76
C HIS A 67 5.37 4.33 2.62
N GLY A 68 6.00 3.24 2.18
CA GLY A 68 5.32 1.94 2.03
C GLY A 68 4.88 1.28 3.35
N ARG A 69 5.20 1.92 4.49
CA ARG A 69 4.78 1.50 5.85
C ARG A 69 3.67 2.39 6.41
N THR A 70 3.29 3.45 5.70
CA THR A 70 2.18 4.29 6.14
C THR A 70 0.93 3.42 6.15
N LEU A 71 0.24 3.34 7.29
CA LEU A 71 -1.05 2.66 7.35
C LEU A 71 -2.03 3.39 6.43
N HIS A 72 -2.60 2.63 5.49
CA HIS A 72 -3.45 3.16 4.44
C HIS A 72 -4.53 2.16 4.03
N GLY A 73 -5.61 2.68 3.46
CA GLY A 73 -6.72 1.92 2.89
C GLY A 73 -7.49 2.81 1.93
N SER A 74 -8.41 2.26 1.15
CA SER A 74 -9.32 3.08 0.32
C SER A 74 -10.76 2.79 0.71
N MET A 75 -11.58 3.84 0.72
CA MET A 75 -13.03 3.69 0.82
C MET A 75 -13.61 3.17 -0.51
N PRO A 76 -14.79 2.55 -0.51
CA PRO A 76 -15.49 2.21 -1.75
C PRO A 76 -15.71 3.45 -2.61
N ASN A 77 -15.61 3.28 -3.93
CA ASN A 77 -16.00 4.32 -4.87
C ASN A 77 -17.52 4.36 -4.96
N LEU A 78 -18.12 5.45 -4.50
CA LEU A 78 -19.59 5.66 -4.50
C LEU A 78 -20.06 6.53 -5.67
N SER A 79 -19.14 7.00 -6.51
CA SER A 79 -19.45 7.79 -7.70
C SER A 79 -19.81 6.90 -8.89
N ASP A 80 -20.26 7.51 -9.98
CA ASP A 80 -20.58 6.85 -11.25
C ASP A 80 -19.41 6.76 -12.23
N GLN A 81 -18.22 7.26 -11.84
CA GLN A 81 -17.01 7.27 -12.65
C GLN A 81 -15.90 6.44 -12.02
N PRO A 82 -15.00 5.83 -12.82
CA PRO A 82 -13.81 5.19 -12.28
C PRO A 82 -12.89 6.22 -11.60
N ARG A 83 -12.12 5.75 -10.62
CA ARG A 83 -11.02 6.50 -9.99
C ARG A 83 -9.69 5.86 -10.39
N THR A 84 -9.00 6.46 -11.36
CA THR A 84 -7.75 5.91 -11.90
C THR A 84 -6.53 6.53 -11.23
N VAL A 85 -5.65 5.66 -10.74
CA VAL A 85 -4.38 6.04 -10.12
C VAL A 85 -3.26 5.21 -10.73
N PHE A 86 -2.18 5.87 -11.13
CA PHE A 86 -0.96 5.18 -11.56
C PHE A 86 0.04 5.15 -10.41
N ILE A 87 0.45 3.95 -10.01
CA ILE A 87 1.25 3.73 -8.81
C ILE A 87 2.67 3.33 -9.20
N CYS A 88 3.66 4.07 -8.69
CA CYS A 88 5.08 3.75 -8.84
C CYS A 88 5.75 3.53 -7.49
N GLY A 89 6.36 2.36 -7.31
CA GLY A 89 7.19 2.04 -6.15
C GLY A 89 8.66 2.39 -6.40
N TYR A 90 9.24 3.17 -5.50
CA TYR A 90 10.67 3.50 -5.50
C TYR A 90 11.31 3.00 -4.21
N LYS A 91 12.46 2.33 -4.33
CA LYS A 91 13.28 1.86 -3.21
C LYS A 91 14.71 2.30 -3.41
N ALA A 92 15.46 2.46 -2.32
CA ALA A 92 16.89 2.69 -2.42
C ALA A 92 17.55 1.48 -3.10
N GLU A 93 18.64 1.68 -3.84
CA GLU A 93 19.29 0.59 -4.59
C GLU A 93 19.74 -0.56 -3.67
N ASP A 94 20.15 -0.24 -2.45
CA ASP A 94 20.57 -1.18 -1.41
C ASP A 94 19.40 -1.88 -0.68
N CYS A 95 18.15 -1.57 -1.04
CA CYS A 95 16.94 -2.23 -0.52
C CYS A 95 16.48 -3.30 -1.50
N LYS A 96 16.78 -4.57 -1.20
CA LYS A 96 16.42 -5.71 -2.03
C LYS A 96 15.08 -6.32 -1.56
N PRO A 97 14.22 -6.79 -2.49
CA PRO A 97 12.96 -7.44 -2.13
C PRO A 97 13.23 -8.75 -1.38
N LEU A 98 12.44 -9.02 -0.35
CA LEU A 98 12.49 -10.30 0.37
C LEU A 98 11.60 -11.36 -0.29
N GLN A 99 10.58 -10.93 -1.04
CA GLN A 99 9.59 -11.76 -1.73
C GLN A 99 9.38 -11.24 -3.15
N VAL A 100 8.91 -12.10 -4.05
CA VAL A 100 8.56 -11.72 -5.43
C VAL A 100 7.41 -10.68 -5.47
N CYS A 101 7.47 -9.76 -6.42
CA CYS A 101 6.34 -8.88 -6.69
C CYS A 101 5.22 -9.65 -7.41
N HIS A 102 4.01 -9.65 -6.86
CA HIS A 102 2.85 -10.30 -7.47
C HIS A 102 2.34 -9.58 -8.74
N VAL A 103 2.74 -8.31 -8.93
CA VAL A 103 2.55 -7.56 -10.18
C VAL A 103 3.93 -7.23 -10.76
N PRO A 104 4.57 -8.18 -11.48
CA PRO A 104 5.92 -7.99 -11.96
C PRO A 104 5.98 -6.83 -12.99
N SER A 105 7.10 -6.11 -12.99
CA SER A 105 7.35 -5.02 -13.92
C SER A 105 8.69 -5.24 -14.62
N ILE A 106 8.76 -4.91 -15.91
CA ILE A 106 10.02 -4.93 -16.67
C ILE A 106 11.04 -3.90 -16.15
N TYR A 107 10.56 -2.91 -15.39
CA TYR A 107 11.38 -1.85 -14.78
C TYR A 107 11.83 -2.20 -13.36
N GLU A 108 11.52 -3.39 -12.84
CA GLU A 108 11.93 -3.78 -11.49
C GLU A 108 13.47 -3.82 -11.38
N GLY A 109 14.00 -3.02 -10.45
CA GLY A 109 15.43 -2.95 -10.18
C GLY A 109 16.19 -1.93 -11.01
N GLU A 110 15.52 -1.21 -11.92
CA GLU A 110 16.14 -0.14 -12.70
C GLU A 110 16.64 1.00 -11.79
N VAL A 111 17.91 1.37 -11.94
CA VAL A 111 18.52 2.47 -11.19
C VAL A 111 18.19 3.79 -11.88
N LEU A 112 17.23 4.52 -11.32
CA LEU A 112 16.81 5.83 -11.87
C LEU A 112 17.75 6.98 -11.49
N ARG A 113 18.45 6.87 -10.37
CA ARG A 113 19.40 7.88 -9.89
C ARG A 113 20.49 7.24 -9.05
N GLY A 114 21.75 7.62 -9.33
CA GLY A 114 22.93 7.05 -8.67
C GLY A 114 23.51 5.89 -9.48
N GLU A 115 24.15 4.95 -8.80
CA GLU A 115 24.81 3.79 -9.40
C GLU A 115 24.47 2.52 -8.61
N ALA A 116 24.58 1.36 -9.25
CA ALA A 116 24.42 0.08 -8.59
C ALA A 116 25.62 -0.19 -7.68
N THR A 117 25.38 -0.40 -6.38
CA THR A 117 26.46 -0.53 -5.39
C THR A 117 26.81 -1.97 -5.04
N ASN A 118 25.96 -2.93 -5.43
CA ASN A 118 26.04 -4.33 -4.99
C ASN A 118 26.05 -4.49 -3.45
N ARG A 119 25.39 -3.56 -2.74
CA ARG A 119 25.21 -3.62 -1.29
C ARG A 119 23.78 -4.03 -0.94
N LEU A 120 23.66 -4.70 0.19
CA LEU A 120 22.39 -4.97 0.85
C LEU A 120 22.37 -4.23 2.19
N ARG A 121 21.36 -3.39 2.42
CA ARG A 121 21.10 -2.77 3.72
C ARG A 121 19.94 -3.49 4.39
N CYS A 122 20.22 -4.09 5.54
CA CYS A 122 19.21 -4.70 6.39
C CYS A 122 18.87 -3.76 7.56
N THR A 123 17.62 -3.83 8.01
CA THR A 123 17.14 -3.22 9.26
C THR A 123 16.72 -4.33 10.21
N ASP A 124 16.85 -4.10 11.51
CA ASP A 124 16.35 -5.03 12.52
C ASP A 124 14.82 -5.01 12.52
N VAL A 125 14.22 -6.03 11.91
CA VAL A 125 12.77 -6.12 11.67
C VAL A 125 12.33 -7.58 11.63
N GLU A 126 11.18 -7.85 12.22
CA GLU A 126 10.53 -9.16 12.22
C GLU A 126 9.10 -9.02 11.67
N MET A 127 8.71 -9.94 10.79
CA MET A 127 7.36 -10.02 10.22
C MET A 127 7.10 -11.43 9.71
N GLU A 128 5.84 -11.85 9.72
CA GLU A 128 5.42 -13.05 8.99
C GLU A 128 5.64 -12.86 7.49
N TYR A 129 6.17 -13.88 6.83
CA TYR A 129 6.53 -13.82 5.41
C TYR A 129 5.26 -13.81 4.55
N PRO A 130 5.04 -12.81 3.67
CA PRO A 130 3.75 -12.61 3.02
C PRO A 130 3.49 -13.66 1.93
N GLU A 131 2.23 -14.03 1.76
CA GLU A 131 1.79 -14.88 0.66
C GLU A 131 1.76 -14.12 -0.65
N VAL A 132 2.05 -14.83 -1.74
CA VAL A 132 1.86 -14.32 -3.10
C VAL A 132 0.43 -14.65 -3.51
N PRO A 133 -0.44 -13.65 -3.73
CA PRO A 133 -1.82 -13.89 -4.14
C PRO A 133 -1.89 -14.67 -5.45
N THR A 134 -2.83 -15.60 -5.56
CA THR A 134 -3.10 -16.33 -6.80
C THR A 134 -4.00 -15.55 -7.77
N GLY A 135 -4.76 -14.58 -7.26
CA GLY A 135 -5.63 -13.69 -8.02
C GLY A 135 -5.00 -12.34 -8.34
N ALA A 136 -5.49 -11.67 -9.38
CA ALA A 136 -5.01 -10.35 -9.79
C ALA A 136 -5.51 -9.20 -8.90
N SER A 137 -6.61 -9.42 -8.15
CA SER A 137 -7.22 -8.42 -7.29
C SER A 137 -7.02 -8.79 -5.81
N PHE A 138 -6.49 -7.85 -5.05
CA PHE A 138 -6.35 -7.94 -3.60
C PHE A 138 -7.71 -8.03 -2.88
N PHE A 139 -8.76 -7.44 -3.47
CA PHE A 139 -10.12 -7.51 -2.91
C PHE A 139 -10.64 -8.96 -2.83
N ASN A 140 -10.24 -9.82 -3.77
CA ASN A 140 -10.65 -11.23 -3.77
C ASN A 140 -10.10 -11.99 -2.55
N GLN A 141 -8.95 -11.56 -2.00
CA GLN A 141 -8.40 -12.16 -0.78
C GLN A 141 -9.11 -11.66 0.48
N GLN A 142 -9.56 -10.41 0.47
CA GLN A 142 -10.31 -9.80 1.57
C GLN A 142 -11.74 -10.36 1.68
N GLU A 143 -12.37 -10.76 0.58
CA GLU A 143 -13.71 -11.39 0.59
C GLU A 143 -13.76 -12.70 1.39
N LEU A 144 -12.65 -13.42 1.49
CA LEU A 144 -12.54 -14.67 2.25
C LEU A 144 -12.64 -14.44 3.77
N TYR A 145 -12.54 -13.19 4.21
CA TYR A 145 -12.62 -12.79 5.61
C TYR A 145 -13.50 -11.52 5.70
N THR A 146 -14.81 -11.71 5.63
CA THR A 146 -15.79 -10.63 5.79
C THR A 146 -15.73 -10.12 7.23
N VAL A 147 -15.10 -8.96 7.43
CA VAL A 147 -15.28 -8.16 8.63
C VAL A 147 -16.54 -7.34 8.40
N ASP A 148 -17.58 -7.59 9.21
CA ASP A 148 -18.74 -6.70 9.27
C ASP A 148 -18.25 -5.28 9.54
N MET A 149 -18.38 -4.39 8.54
CA MET A 149 -18.10 -2.95 8.65
C MET A 149 -19.33 -2.18 9.13
#